data_AF-A0A417YB84-F1
#
_entry.id   AF-A0A417YB84-F1
#
_cell.length_a   1.000
_cell.length_b   1.000
_cell.length_c   1.000
_cell.angle_alpha   90.00
_cell.angle_beta   90.00
_cell.angle_gamma   90.00
#
_symmetry.space_group_name_H-M   'P 1'
#
loop_
_entity.id
_entity.type
_entity.pdbx_description
1 polymer ?
#
loop_
_entity_poly.entity_id
_entity_poly.type
_entity_poly.pdbx_seq_one_letter_code
_entity_poly.pdbx_strand_id
1 'polypeptide(L)'
;MHRNWNYQNLYNQPQHHWQNQGWNDQINYNQSPQFQRQITIQEAIDIALAQVPGQAVKAELDTKQGVRVYEVDVITAQGVKYEIAINMNTGEIVEIELD
;
A
#
# COMPACT_ATOMS: atom_id res chain seq x y z
N MET A 1 32.50 -4.94 -34.69
CA MET A 1 32.68 -3.95 -33.60
C MET A 1 31.29 -3.49 -33.20
N HIS A 2 30.60 -4.32 -32.43
CA HIS A 2 30.33 -4.15 -30.99
C HIS A 2 29.24 -3.10 -30.72
N ARG A 3 28.02 -3.63 -30.59
CA ARG A 3 26.87 -3.00 -29.95
C ARG A 3 27.23 -2.69 -28.50
N ASN A 4 27.01 -1.45 -28.06
CA ASN A 4 26.96 -1.14 -26.64
C ASN A 4 26.06 0.09 -26.43
N TRP A 5 24.80 -0.16 -26.04
CA TRP A 5 23.90 0.87 -25.52
C TRP A 5 23.98 0.79 -24.00
N ASN A 6 24.58 1.79 -23.38
CA ASN A 6 24.66 1.92 -21.93
C ASN A 6 23.58 2.90 -21.47
N TYR A 7 22.54 2.40 -20.81
CA TYR A 7 21.55 3.23 -20.13
C TYR A 7 22.03 3.47 -18.69
N GLN A 8 22.31 4.71 -18.33
CA GLN A 8 22.48 5.12 -16.93
C GLN A 8 21.47 6.20 -16.56
N ASN A 9 20.60 5.82 -15.60
CA ASN A 9 19.88 6.58 -14.59
C ASN A 9 19.66 8.09 -14.80
N LEU A 10 18.39 8.49 -14.93
CA LEU A 10 17.98 9.87 -14.69
C LEU A 10 16.74 9.92 -13.78
N TYR A 11 16.97 10.09 -12.48
CA TYR A 11 15.99 10.65 -11.54
C TYR A 11 16.74 11.47 -10.50
N ASN A 12 16.73 12.81 -10.62
CA ASN A 12 16.62 13.70 -9.45
C ASN A 12 16.31 15.17 -9.82
N GLN A 13 15.12 15.60 -9.37
CA GLN A 13 14.72 16.91 -8.80
C GLN A 13 14.59 18.19 -9.67
N PRO A 14 13.42 18.87 -9.61
CA PRO A 14 13.24 20.20 -10.19
C PRO A 14 13.59 21.32 -9.19
N GLN A 15 14.40 22.27 -9.66
CA GLN A 15 14.70 23.54 -8.99
C GLN A 15 13.56 24.52 -9.26
N HIS A 16 13.04 25.20 -8.23
CA HIS A 16 12.12 26.32 -8.39
C HIS A 16 12.69 27.59 -7.72
N HIS A 17 12.76 28.66 -8.50
CA HIS A 17 13.29 29.98 -8.13
C HIS A 17 12.24 31.05 -8.50
N TRP A 18 11.85 31.90 -7.55
CA TRP A 18 11.20 33.21 -7.78
C TRP A 18 11.60 34.21 -6.68
N GLN A 19 11.96 35.44 -7.07
CA GLN A 19 12.30 36.58 -6.20
C GLN A 19 11.14 37.61 -6.19
N ASN A 20 10.67 38.08 -5.02
CA ASN A 20 10.53 39.50 -4.64
C ASN A 20 10.03 39.64 -3.17
N GLN A 21 10.40 40.75 -2.52
CA GLN A 21 10.31 41.04 -1.08
C GLN A 21 8.94 41.61 -0.64
N GLY A 22 8.44 41.19 0.55
CA GLY A 22 7.41 41.93 1.32
C GLY A 22 6.30 41.09 1.95
N TRP A 23 6.26 41.07 3.29
CA TRP A 23 5.30 40.47 4.24
C TRP A 23 5.57 39.04 4.74
N ASN A 24 5.84 38.97 6.05
CA ASN A 24 5.91 37.77 6.88
C ASN A 24 4.57 37.04 6.86
N ASP A 25 4.55 35.85 6.27
CA ASP A 25 3.82 34.72 6.82
C ASP A 25 4.69 33.48 6.62
N GLN A 26 4.99 32.80 7.72
CA GLN A 26 5.69 31.53 7.71
C GLN A 26 4.81 30.50 7.00
N ILE A 27 4.95 30.37 5.68
CA ILE A 27 4.29 29.30 4.93
C ILE A 27 4.96 27.99 5.34
N ASN A 28 4.29 27.28 6.25
CA ASN A 28 4.56 25.90 6.62
C ASN A 28 4.30 25.01 5.39
N TYR A 29 5.38 24.71 4.65
CA TYR A 29 5.35 23.78 3.51
C TYR A 29 5.18 22.34 4.02
N ASN A 30 4.01 22.02 4.57
CA ASN A 30 3.66 20.69 5.00
C ASN A 30 2.40 20.20 4.29
N GLN A 31 2.37 20.31 2.96
CA GLN A 31 1.38 19.64 2.13
C GLN A 31 2.05 19.18 0.82
N SER A 32 2.90 18.16 0.93
CA SER A 32 3.19 17.30 -0.22
C SER A 32 1.87 16.64 -0.65
N PRO A 33 1.56 16.57 -1.96
CA PRO A 33 0.38 15.85 -2.43
C PRO A 33 0.48 14.41 -1.93
N GLN A 34 -0.46 14.03 -1.06
CA GLN A 34 -0.54 12.70 -0.49
C GLN A 34 -0.84 11.73 -1.64
N PHE A 35 0.18 11.16 -2.26
CA PHE A 35 0.00 9.90 -2.97
C PHE A 35 -0.42 8.91 -1.90
N GLN A 36 -1.72 8.62 -1.82
CA GLN A 36 -2.24 7.60 -0.92
C GLN A 36 -1.60 6.27 -1.34
N ARG A 37 -0.56 5.86 -0.60
CA ARG A 37 0.15 4.61 -0.86
C ARG A 37 -0.80 3.48 -0.56
N GLN A 38 -1.18 2.74 -1.59
CA GLN A 38 -1.89 1.47 -1.42
C GLN A 38 -0.98 0.47 -0.71
N ILE A 39 -1.55 -0.31 0.20
CA ILE A 39 -0.84 -1.42 0.82
C ILE A 39 -0.53 -2.48 -0.25
N THR A 40 0.52 -3.25 -0.02
CA THR A 40 0.89 -4.40 -0.84
C THR A 40 0.17 -5.65 -0.35
N ILE A 41 0.16 -6.69 -1.19
CA ILE A 41 -0.39 -8.00 -0.80
C ILE A 41 0.35 -8.61 0.39
N GLN A 42 1.65 -8.37 0.53
CA GLN A 42 2.43 -8.84 1.67
C GLN A 42 2.02 -8.11 2.96
N GLU A 43 1.84 -6.79 2.89
CA GLU A 43 1.33 -6.02 4.04
C GLU A 43 -0.08 -6.49 4.44
N ALA A 44 -0.93 -6.84 3.48
CA ALA A 44 -2.25 -7.42 3.75
C ALA A 44 -2.13 -8.78 4.48
N ILE A 45 -1.21 -9.65 4.05
CA ILE A 45 -0.93 -10.93 4.73
C ILE A 45 -0.46 -10.69 6.17
N ASP A 46 0.46 -9.75 6.38
CA ASP A 46 0.98 -9.44 7.71
C ASP A 46 -0.13 -8.92 8.64
N ILE A 47 -1.02 -8.07 8.13
CA ILE A 47 -2.22 -7.58 8.84
C ILE A 47 -3.16 -8.74 9.17
N ALA A 48 -3.45 -9.61 8.20
CA ALA A 48 -4.32 -10.77 8.37
C ALA A 48 -3.80 -11.72 9.45
N LEU A 49 -2.50 -12.03 9.43
CA LEU A 49 -1.85 -12.93 10.40
C LEU A 49 -1.71 -12.31 11.80
N ALA A 50 -1.62 -10.99 11.89
CA ALA A 50 -1.69 -10.28 13.17
C ALA A 50 -3.09 -10.38 13.80
N GLN A 51 -4.15 -10.43 12.98
CA GLN A 51 -5.53 -10.52 13.42
C GLN A 51 -5.96 -11.96 13.74
N VAL A 52 -5.61 -12.92 12.88
CA VAL A 52 -5.91 -14.35 13.04
C VAL A 52 -4.60 -15.13 12.97
N PRO A 53 -4.08 -15.63 14.10
CA PRO A 53 -2.88 -16.46 14.10
C PRO A 53 -3.10 -17.76 13.34
N GLY A 54 -2.24 -18.02 12.35
CA GLY A 54 -2.34 -19.20 11.50
C GLY A 54 -1.35 -19.17 10.34
N GLN A 55 -1.71 -19.86 9.27
CA GLN A 55 -0.97 -19.87 8.03
C GLN A 55 -1.81 -19.23 6.92
N ALA A 56 -1.28 -18.20 6.28
CA ALA A 56 -1.87 -17.67 5.06
C ALA A 56 -1.64 -18.68 3.93
N VAL A 57 -2.72 -19.17 3.33
CA VAL A 57 -2.68 -20.19 2.26
C VAL A 57 -3.04 -19.62 0.90
N LYS A 58 -3.68 -18.45 0.87
CA LYS A 58 -4.03 -17.71 -0.34
C LYS A 58 -4.07 -16.21 -0.02
N ALA A 59 -3.69 -15.40 -0.99
CA ALA A 59 -3.93 -13.97 -0.95
C ALA A 59 -4.19 -13.49 -2.38
N GLU A 60 -5.24 -12.69 -2.59
CA GLU A 60 -5.60 -12.16 -3.90
C GLU A 60 -6.26 -10.78 -3.84
N LEU A 61 -6.28 -10.06 -4.97
CA LEU A 61 -6.99 -8.80 -5.09
C LEU A 61 -8.44 -9.08 -5.49
N ASP A 62 -9.39 -8.55 -4.71
CA ASP A 62 -10.83 -8.65 -4.97
C ASP A 62 -11.52 -7.28 -4.83
N THR A 63 -12.83 -7.24 -5.05
CA THR A 63 -13.68 -6.07 -4.87
C THR A 63 -14.94 -6.43 -4.09
N LYS A 64 -15.02 -5.98 -2.84
CA LYS A 64 -16.20 -6.16 -1.98
C LYS A 64 -16.99 -4.85 -1.94
N GLN A 65 -18.26 -4.89 -2.33
CA GLN A 65 -19.16 -3.72 -2.32
C GLN A 65 -18.60 -2.46 -3.01
N GLY A 66 -17.81 -2.64 -4.09
CA GLY A 66 -17.17 -1.55 -4.83
C GLY A 66 -15.85 -1.04 -4.24
N VAL A 67 -15.38 -1.62 -3.13
CA VAL A 67 -14.08 -1.32 -2.51
C VAL A 67 -13.06 -2.38 -2.93
N ARG A 68 -11.90 -1.94 -3.44
CA ARG A 68 -10.77 -2.85 -3.71
C ARG A 68 -10.15 -3.33 -2.41
N VAL A 69 -10.04 -4.64 -2.27
CA VAL A 69 -9.52 -5.30 -1.08
C VAL A 69 -8.49 -6.35 -1.48
N TYR A 70 -7.59 -6.68 -0.56
CA TYR A 70 -6.92 -7.96 -0.58
C TYR A 70 -7.70 -8.94 0.28
N GLU A 71 -8.06 -10.08 -0.27
CA GLU A 71 -8.64 -11.21 0.47
C GLU A 71 -7.52 -12.18 0.82
N VAL A 72 -7.41 -12.55 2.10
CA VAL A 72 -6.38 -13.45 2.62
C VAL A 72 -7.06 -14.62 3.34
N ASP A 73 -6.77 -15.84 2.87
CA ASP A 73 -7.24 -17.06 3.51
C ASP A 73 -6.23 -17.52 4.56
N VAL A 74 -6.67 -17.62 5.82
CA VAL A 74 -5.84 -18.06 6.94
C VAL A 74 -6.39 -19.36 7.53
N ILE A 75 -5.54 -20.40 7.58
CA ILE A 75 -5.85 -21.64 8.30
C ILE A 75 -5.21 -21.58 9.69
N THR A 76 -6.05 -21.65 10.73
CA THR A 76 -5.61 -21.70 12.13
C THR A 76 -4.98 -23.04 12.49
N ALA A 77 -4.30 -23.11 13.64
CA ALA A 77 -3.74 -24.36 14.15
C ALA A 77 -4.80 -25.46 14.40
N GLN A 78 -6.07 -25.07 14.56
CA GLN A 78 -7.20 -25.97 14.72
C GLN A 78 -7.79 -26.45 13.39
N GLY A 79 -7.22 -26.03 12.25
CA GLY A 79 -7.70 -26.38 10.92
C GLY A 79 -8.91 -25.56 10.45
N VAL A 80 -9.27 -24.51 11.19
CA VAL A 80 -10.36 -23.59 10.82
C VAL A 80 -9.84 -22.56 9.82
N LYS A 81 -10.58 -22.35 8.72
CA LYS A 81 -10.28 -21.36 7.70
C LYS A 81 -11.04 -20.06 7.96
N TYR A 82 -10.33 -18.94 7.84
CA TYR A 82 -10.90 -17.60 7.83
C TYR A 82 -10.56 -16.92 6.52
N GLU A 83 -11.51 -16.18 5.96
CA GLU A 83 -11.29 -15.25 4.85
C GLU A 83 -11.29 -13.84 5.41
N ILE A 84 -10.20 -13.10 5.20
CA ILE A 84 -10.01 -11.76 5.76
C ILE A 84 -9.85 -10.77 4.61
N ALA A 85 -10.78 -9.83 4.49
CA ALA A 85 -10.72 -8.78 3.47
C ALA A 85 -10.12 -7.50 4.07
N ILE A 86 -9.05 -6.99 3.46
CA ILE A 86 -8.32 -5.79 3.88
C ILE A 86 -8.39 -4.73 2.78
N ASN A 87 -8.82 -3.51 3.12
CA ASN A 87 -8.90 -2.39 2.20
C ASN A 87 -7.51 -2.05 1.62
N MET A 88 -7.40 -2.07 0.29
CA MET A 88 -6.14 -1.83 -0.42
C MET A 88 -5.56 -0.42 -0.17
N ASN A 89 -6.41 0.58 0.05
CA ASN A 89 -5.97 1.98 0.19
C ASN A 89 -5.63 2.35 1.64
N THR A 90 -6.26 1.70 2.63
CA THR A 90 -6.13 2.08 4.05
C THR A 90 -5.46 1.03 4.92
N GLY A 91 -5.47 -0.25 4.50
CA GLY A 91 -5.03 -1.38 5.33
C GLY A 91 -6.03 -1.77 6.41
N GLU A 92 -7.24 -1.21 6.40
CA GLU A 92 -8.29 -1.56 7.36
C GLU A 92 -8.92 -2.90 7.01
N ILE A 93 -9.16 -3.74 8.01
CA ILE A 93 -9.94 -4.97 7.84
C ILE A 93 -11.40 -4.57 7.68
N VAL A 94 -12.00 -4.93 6.54
CA VAL A 94 -13.39 -4.62 6.23
C VAL A 94 -14.31 -5.79 6.50
N GLU A 95 -13.79 -7.02 6.48
CA GLU A 95 -14.57 -8.24 6.70
C GLU A 95 -13.66 -9.36 7.24
N ILE A 96 -14.23 -10.17 8.14
CA ILE A 96 -13.65 -11.44 8.60
C ILE A 96 -14.79 -12.45 8.54
N GLU A 97 -14.65 -13.44 7.67
CA GLU A 97 -15.63 -14.51 7.48
C GLU A 97 -15.02 -15.86 7.88
N LEU A 98 -15.86 -16.73 8.44
CA LEU A 98 -15.54 -18.12 8.73
C LEU A 98 -16.09 -18.97 7.57
N ASP A 99 -15.22 -19.72 6.89
CA ASP A 99 -15.60 -20.67 5.82
C ASP A 99 -15.99 -22.04 6.40
#